data_AF-A0A7W7WUV6-F1
#
_entry.id   AF-A0A7W7WUV6-F1
#
_cell.length_a   1.000
_cell.length_b   1.000
_cell.length_c   1.000
_cell.angle_alpha   90.00
_cell.angle_beta   90.00
_cell.angle_gamma   90.00
#
_symmetry.space_group_name_H-M   'P 1'
#
loop_
_entity.id
_entity.type
_entity.pdbx_description
1 polymer ?
#
loop_
_entity_poly.entity_id
_entity_poly.type
_entity_poly.pdbx_seq_one_letter_code
_entity_poly.pdbx_strand_id
1 'polypeptide(L)'
;MSSPSDKQSRPSRDDQADPAPRPSRRVFTPDYKLAVVTEYENAPAGEKGAILRREGLYSSHIIEWTRARDAGRLTGQPAEPGAQTKPARKSAEQVELERLRRQNEKLASDLAKTRMALDIMGKAHALLEELSGSAEDDTPPRKS
;
A
#
# COMPACT_ATOMS: atom_id res chain seq x y z
N MET A 1 -14.14 -54.75 77.79
CA MET A 1 -13.32 -55.34 76.73
C MET A 1 -13.61 -54.54 75.46
N SER A 2 -12.79 -53.53 75.16
CA SER A 2 -12.97 -52.63 74.01
C SER A 2 -11.75 -52.71 73.10
N SER A 3 -12.00 -52.97 71.83
CA SER A 3 -11.04 -53.23 70.76
C SER A 3 -10.16 -52.01 70.42
N PRO A 4 -8.92 -52.23 69.93
CA PRO A 4 -7.94 -51.17 69.68
C PRO A 4 -8.06 -50.55 68.29
N SER A 5 -7.38 -49.41 68.14
CA SER A 5 -7.22 -48.56 66.96
C SER A 5 -6.92 -49.31 65.67
N ASP A 6 -7.59 -48.91 64.58
CA ASP A 6 -7.01 -48.95 63.23
C ASP A 6 -7.32 -47.61 62.53
N LYS A 7 -6.32 -46.74 62.48
CA LYS A 7 -6.36 -45.48 61.70
C LYS A 7 -5.76 -45.78 60.33
N GLN A 8 -6.60 -46.16 59.38
CA GLN A 8 -6.21 -46.31 57.98
C GLN A 8 -5.92 -44.94 57.37
N SER A 9 -4.64 -44.62 57.24
CA SER A 9 -4.14 -43.54 56.40
C SER A 9 -4.37 -43.89 54.93
N ARG A 10 -5.28 -43.16 54.26
CA ARG A 10 -5.40 -43.20 52.79
C ARG A 10 -4.28 -42.34 52.20
N PRO A 11 -3.54 -42.81 51.19
CA PRO A 11 -2.49 -42.02 50.55
C PRO A 11 -3.14 -40.91 49.72
N SER A 12 -2.67 -39.68 49.93
CA SER A 12 -2.98 -38.52 49.08
C SER A 12 -2.54 -38.81 47.66
N ARG A 13 -3.47 -38.74 46.70
CA ARG A 13 -3.15 -38.76 45.27
C ARG A 13 -2.55 -37.41 44.90
N ASP A 14 -1.24 -37.29 45.05
CA ASP A 14 -0.46 -36.26 44.38
C ASP A 14 -0.17 -36.71 42.94
N ASP A 15 -1.20 -36.65 42.08
CA ASP A 15 -1.03 -36.62 40.63
C ASP A 15 -1.47 -35.23 40.16
N GLN A 16 -0.66 -34.22 40.48
CA GLN A 16 -0.73 -32.95 39.77
C GLN A 16 -0.15 -33.16 38.38
N ALA A 17 -1.03 -33.44 37.43
CA ALA A 17 -0.72 -33.36 36.02
C ALA A 17 -0.16 -31.97 35.71
N ASP A 18 1.09 -31.92 35.24
CA ASP A 18 1.74 -30.72 34.74
C ASP A 18 0.99 -30.21 33.49
N PRO A 19 0.23 -29.10 33.56
CA PRO A 19 -0.50 -28.62 32.41
C PRO A 19 0.51 -27.98 31.45
N ALA A 20 0.65 -28.59 30.27
CA ALA A 20 1.51 -28.10 29.19
C ALA A 20 1.40 -26.56 29.01
N PRO A 21 2.54 -25.87 28.74
CA PRO A 21 2.58 -24.42 28.72
C PRO A 21 1.58 -23.84 27.73
N ARG A 22 0.80 -22.86 28.18
CA ARG A 22 -0.24 -22.23 27.37
C ARG A 22 0.39 -21.52 26.16
N PRO A 23 -0.22 -21.61 24.96
CA PRO A 23 0.28 -20.94 23.77
C PRO A 23 0.30 -19.42 23.97
N SER A 24 1.49 -18.82 23.92
CA SER A 24 1.67 -17.37 24.02
C SER A 24 1.39 -16.72 22.67
N ARG A 25 0.57 -15.66 22.68
CA ARG A 25 0.30 -14.86 21.47
C ARG A 25 1.45 -13.90 21.22
N ARG A 26 1.85 -13.76 19.95
CA ARG A 26 2.87 -12.81 19.51
C ARG A 26 2.43 -11.37 19.85
N VAL A 27 3.33 -10.60 20.44
CA VAL A 27 3.14 -9.17 20.74
C VAL A 27 4.01 -8.35 19.79
N PHE A 28 3.41 -7.35 19.14
CA PHE A 28 4.11 -6.44 18.24
C PHE A 28 4.47 -5.15 18.96
N THR A 29 5.76 -4.87 19.10
CA THR A 29 6.24 -3.61 19.67
C THR A 29 5.96 -2.43 18.73
N PRO A 30 5.80 -1.21 19.26
CA PRO A 30 5.66 0.00 18.43
C PRO A 30 6.74 0.13 17.35
N ASP A 31 8.00 -0.09 17.73
CA ASP A 31 9.14 -0.01 16.82
C ASP A 31 9.07 -1.04 15.70
N TYR A 32 8.66 -2.27 16.04
CA TYR A 32 8.44 -3.32 15.04
C TYR A 32 7.35 -2.92 14.05
N LYS A 33 6.22 -2.41 14.55
CA LYS A 33 5.10 -1.98 13.68
C LYS A 33 5.55 -0.86 12.74
N LEU A 34 6.31 0.11 13.24
CA LEU A 34 6.82 1.23 12.46
C LEU A 34 7.82 0.78 11.39
N ALA A 35 8.74 -0.12 11.75
CA ALA A 35 9.73 -0.67 10.82
C ALA A 35 9.04 -1.39 9.66
N VAL A 36 8.08 -2.26 9.95
CA VAL A 36 7.35 -3.01 8.91
C VAL A 36 6.49 -2.09 8.04
N VAL A 37 5.81 -1.10 8.61
CA VAL A 37 5.03 -0.12 7.82
C VAL A 37 5.96 0.65 6.87
N THR A 38 7.12 1.08 7.35
CA THR A 38 8.11 1.82 6.55
C THR A 38 8.65 0.96 5.42
N GLU A 39 9.00 -0.30 5.69
CA GLU A 39 9.45 -1.23 4.66
C GLU A 39 8.36 -1.50 3.62
N TYR A 40 7.11 -1.71 4.05
CA TYR A 40 5.98 -1.96 3.16
C TYR A 40 5.64 -0.76 2.26
N GLU A 41 5.76 0.47 2.77
CA GLU A 41 5.52 1.70 2.01
C GLU A 41 6.60 1.94 0.94
N ASN A 42 7.86 1.67 1.27
CA ASN A 42 9.01 1.81 0.36
C ASN A 42 9.16 0.66 -0.64
N ALA A 43 8.45 -0.45 -0.43
CA ALA A 43 8.57 -1.62 -1.29
C ALA A 43 8.04 -1.39 -2.72
N PRO A 44 8.76 -1.85 -3.76
CA PRO A 44 8.31 -1.84 -5.15
C PRO A 44 6.99 -2.60 -5.35
N ALA A 45 6.33 -2.33 -6.49
CA ALA A 45 5.14 -3.08 -6.89
C ALA A 45 5.48 -4.57 -7.07
N GLY A 46 4.73 -5.44 -6.38
CA GLY A 46 4.95 -6.89 -6.38
C GLY A 46 5.73 -7.43 -5.18
N GLU A 47 6.56 -6.62 -4.52
CA GLU A 47 7.36 -7.06 -3.36
C GLU A 47 6.62 -6.96 -2.03
N LYS A 48 5.57 -6.14 -1.98
CA LYS A 48 4.70 -5.95 -0.80
C LYS A 48 4.14 -7.27 -0.24
N GLY A 49 3.75 -8.19 -1.12
CA GLY A 49 3.26 -9.51 -0.72
C GLY A 49 4.34 -10.42 -0.14
N ALA A 50 5.61 -10.22 -0.52
CA ALA A 50 6.74 -10.97 0.05
C ALA A 50 7.01 -10.54 1.50
N ILE A 51 6.95 -9.23 1.78
CA ILE A 51 7.10 -8.68 3.13
C ILE A 51 5.99 -9.23 4.04
N LEU A 52 4.73 -9.19 3.60
CA LEU A 52 3.61 -9.72 4.38
C LEU A 52 3.77 -11.20 4.73
N ARG A 53 4.23 -12.02 3.78
CA ARG A 53 4.48 -13.44 4.01
C ARG A 53 5.66 -13.69 4.96
N ARG A 54 6.75 -12.92 4.81
CA ARG A 54 7.94 -13.01 5.66
C ARG A 54 7.62 -12.66 7.11
N GLU A 55 6.82 -11.63 7.32
CA GLU A 55 6.43 -11.18 8.66
C GLU A 55 5.23 -11.93 9.24
N GLY A 56 4.55 -12.76 8.44
CA GLY A 56 3.32 -13.46 8.83
C GLY A 56 2.15 -12.50 9.08
N LEU A 57 2.08 -11.41 8.33
CA LEU A 57 1.12 -10.33 8.51
C LEU A 57 0.06 -10.32 7.41
N TYR A 58 -1.13 -9.90 7.80
CA TYR A 58 -2.20 -9.58 6.85
C TYR A 58 -2.18 -8.11 6.47
N SER A 59 -2.68 -7.77 5.28
CA SER A 59 -2.74 -6.37 4.81
C SER A 59 -3.50 -5.44 5.76
N SER A 60 -4.48 -5.98 6.51
CA SER A 60 -5.21 -5.25 7.55
C SER A 60 -4.29 -4.69 8.65
N HIS A 61 -3.25 -5.43 9.03
CA HIS A 61 -2.30 -5.00 10.07
C HIS A 61 -1.56 -3.76 9.60
N ILE A 62 -1.09 -3.74 8.35
CA ILE A 62 -0.41 -2.58 7.77
C ILE A 62 -1.33 -1.37 7.76
N ILE A 63 -2.56 -1.54 7.26
CA ILE A 63 -3.55 -0.45 7.23
C ILE A 63 -3.82 0.10 8.63
N GLU A 64 -4.01 -0.77 9.62
CA GLU A 64 -4.25 -0.37 11.01
C GLU A 64 -3.04 0.35 11.61
N TRP A 65 -1.83 -0.16 11.40
CA TRP A 65 -0.62 0.42 11.97
C TRP A 65 -0.25 1.75 11.30
N THR A 66 -0.44 1.88 9.98
CA THR A 66 -0.32 3.17 9.27
C THR A 66 -1.31 4.18 9.86
N ARG A 67 -2.58 3.81 10.04
CA ARG A 67 -3.57 4.71 10.67
C ARG A 67 -3.20 5.07 12.11
N ALA A 68 -2.68 4.13 12.88
CA ALA A 68 -2.23 4.38 14.24
C ALA A 68 -0.99 5.30 14.29
N ARG A 69 -0.06 5.15 13.33
CA ARG A 69 1.10 6.04 13.15
C ARG A 69 0.65 7.46 12.82
N ASP A 70 -0.18 7.60 11.79
CA ASP A 70 -0.64 8.89 11.29
C ASP A 70 -1.49 9.63 12.33
N ALA A 71 -2.16 8.89 13.22
CA ALA A 71 -2.89 9.44 14.35
C ALA A 71 -2.05 9.63 15.64
N GLY A 72 -0.73 9.40 15.59
CA GLY A 72 0.18 9.56 16.73
C GLY A 72 -0.02 8.55 17.86
N ARG A 73 -0.79 7.48 17.65
CA ARG A 73 -1.14 6.47 18.66
C ARG A 73 -0.21 5.26 18.68
N LEU A 74 0.66 5.10 17.67
CA LEU A 74 1.50 3.91 17.55
C LEU A 74 2.56 3.80 18.66
N THR A 75 3.12 4.92 19.09
CA THR A 75 4.21 5.01 20.09
C THR A 75 3.71 5.25 21.52
N GLY A 76 2.40 5.24 21.76
CA GLY A 76 1.85 5.22 23.11
C GLY A 76 2.05 6.51 23.91
N GLN A 77 1.89 7.70 23.31
CA GLN A 77 1.41 8.80 24.14
C GLN A 77 -0.02 8.45 24.60
N PRO A 78 -0.35 8.62 25.89
CA PRO A 78 -1.63 8.24 26.42
C PRO A 78 -2.71 9.07 25.74
N ALA A 79 -3.42 8.46 24.79
CA ALA A 79 -4.66 9.02 24.32
C ALA A 79 -5.66 8.93 25.47
N GLU A 80 -6.05 10.09 25.99
CA GLU A 80 -7.15 10.28 26.95
C GLU A 80 -8.29 9.28 26.68
N PRO A 81 -8.79 8.56 27.71
CA PRO A 81 -9.85 7.58 27.55
C PRO A 81 -11.16 8.28 27.19
N GLY A 82 -11.46 8.39 25.89
CA GLY A 82 -12.69 9.02 25.41
C GLY A 82 -12.72 9.47 23.94
N ALA A 83 -11.62 9.36 23.19
CA ALA A 83 -11.59 9.81 21.80
C ALA A 83 -12.31 8.83 20.84
N GLN A 84 -13.64 9.00 20.78
CA GLN A 84 -14.57 8.49 19.78
C GLN A 84 -13.93 8.35 18.38
N THR A 85 -14.02 7.14 17.83
CA THR A 85 -13.68 6.78 16.44
C THR A 85 -14.53 7.59 15.46
N LYS A 86 -14.03 8.75 15.05
CA LYS A 86 -14.48 9.40 13.82
C LYS A 86 -13.84 8.66 12.64
N PRO A 87 -14.58 8.39 11.53
CA PRO A 87 -13.96 7.81 10.34
C PRO A 87 -12.84 8.75 9.90
N ALA A 88 -11.63 8.20 9.79
CA ALA A 88 -10.45 8.98 9.42
C ALA A 88 -10.73 9.67 8.09
N ARG A 89 -10.84 11.01 8.13
CA ARG A 89 -10.86 11.84 6.93
C ARG A 89 -9.65 11.45 6.10
N LYS A 90 -9.79 11.39 4.76
CA LYS A 90 -8.67 11.13 3.84
C LYS A 90 -7.49 12.00 4.28
N SER A 91 -6.32 11.39 4.50
CA SER A 91 -5.14 12.14 4.93
C SER A 91 -4.81 13.21 3.89
N ALA A 92 -4.18 14.31 4.31
CA ALA A 92 -3.80 15.39 3.40
C ALA A 92 -3.00 14.86 2.19
N GLU A 93 -2.12 13.89 2.45
CA GLU A 93 -1.34 13.17 1.44
C GLU A 93 -2.22 12.38 0.45
N GLN A 94 -3.29 11.73 0.91
CA GLN A 94 -4.22 11.03 0.01
C GLN A 94 -4.98 11.99 -0.90
N VAL A 95 -5.38 13.15 -0.37
CA VAL A 95 -6.04 14.20 -1.16
C VAL A 95 -5.08 14.77 -2.20
N GLU A 96 -3.83 15.00 -1.81
CA GLU A 96 -2.79 15.49 -2.70
C GLU A 96 -2.43 14.47 -3.78
N LEU A 97 -2.31 13.18 -3.42
CA LEU A 97 -2.10 12.09 -4.39
C LEU A 97 -3.25 11.99 -5.41
N GLU A 98 -4.51 12.08 -4.96
CA GLU A 98 -5.66 12.09 -5.86
C GLU A 98 -5.63 13.31 -6.79
N ARG A 99 -5.27 14.49 -6.26
CA ARG A 99 -5.11 15.71 -7.05
C ARG A 99 -4.01 15.57 -8.10
N LEU A 100 -2.83 15.09 -7.69
CA LEU A 100 -1.68 14.89 -8.58
C LEU A 100 -1.98 13.87 -9.68
N ARG A 101 -2.68 12.77 -9.35
CA ARG A 101 -3.12 11.78 -10.36
C ARG A 101 -4.04 12.40 -11.41
N ARG A 102 -5.04 13.17 -10.99
CA ARG A 102 -5.95 13.87 -11.92
C ARG A 102 -5.21 14.87 -12.79
N GLN A 103 -4.26 15.61 -12.22
CA GLN A 103 -3.43 16.55 -12.99
C GLN A 103 -2.56 15.82 -14.01
N ASN A 104 -1.95 14.70 -13.62
CA ASN A 104 -1.13 13.91 -14.53
C ASN A 104 -1.94 13.35 -15.70
N GLU A 105 -3.13 12.78 -15.43
CA GLU A 105 -4.03 12.27 -16.46
C GLU A 105 -4.46 13.38 -17.44
N LYS A 106 -4.79 14.57 -16.93
CA LYS A 106 -5.13 15.72 -17.76
C LYS A 106 -3.95 16.14 -18.64
N LEU A 107 -2.77 16.28 -18.07
CA LEU A 107 -1.56 16.66 -18.80
C LEU A 107 -1.20 15.62 -19.87
N ALA A 108 -1.35 14.32 -19.57
CA ALA A 108 -1.14 13.26 -20.54
C ALA A 108 -2.13 13.34 -21.71
N SER A 109 -3.41 13.63 -21.44
CA SER A 109 -4.41 13.85 -22.50
C SER A 109 -4.06 15.04 -23.39
N ASP A 110 -3.63 16.16 -22.80
CA ASP A 110 -3.29 17.37 -23.55
C ASP A 110 -2.00 17.17 -24.37
N LEU A 111 -1.02 16.42 -23.84
CA LEU A 111 0.15 15.99 -24.61
C LEU A 111 -0.24 15.10 -25.79
N ALA A 112 -1.18 14.17 -25.62
CA ALA A 112 -1.65 13.33 -26.72
C ALA A 112 -2.31 14.16 -27.84
N LYS A 113 -3.14 15.15 -27.48
CA LYS A 113 -3.77 16.06 -28.45
C LYS A 113 -2.73 16.90 -29.22
N THR A 114 -1.76 17.46 -28.52
CA THR A 114 -0.71 18.29 -29.15
C THR A 114 0.14 17.46 -30.11
N ARG A 115 0.52 16.24 -29.74
CA ARG A 115 1.22 15.30 -30.64
C ARG A 115 0.39 14.96 -31.88
N MET A 116 -0.90 14.70 -31.71
CA MET A 116 -1.80 14.45 -32.84
C MET A 116 -1.89 15.65 -33.79
N ALA A 117 -1.94 16.87 -33.25
CA ALA A 117 -1.92 18.08 -34.07
C ALA A 117 -0.61 18.23 -34.85
N LEU A 118 0.53 17.94 -34.22
CA LEU A 118 1.84 17.92 -34.89
C LEU A 118 1.88 16.89 -36.02
N ASP A 119 1.36 15.68 -35.81
CA ASP A 119 1.28 14.66 -36.84
C ASP A 119 0.42 15.09 -38.03
N ILE A 120 -0.73 15.73 -37.78
CA ILE A 120 -1.60 16.25 -38.83
C ILE A 120 -0.89 17.34 -39.62
N MET A 121 -0.23 18.29 -38.94
CA MET A 121 0.52 19.36 -39.61
C MET A 121 1.69 18.79 -40.43
N GLY A 122 2.41 17.80 -39.91
CA GLY A 122 3.48 17.12 -40.63
C GLY A 122 2.98 16.44 -41.91
N LYS A 123 1.82 15.77 -41.84
CA LYS A 123 1.18 15.16 -43.02
C LYS A 123 0.70 16.20 -44.03
N ALA A 124 0.13 17.31 -43.57
CA ALA A 124 -0.30 18.40 -44.44
C ALA A 124 0.90 19.04 -45.16
N HIS A 125 2.01 19.27 -44.44
CA HIS A 125 3.25 19.75 -45.05
C HIS A 125 3.78 18.79 -46.10
N ALA A 126 3.84 17.49 -45.80
CA ALA A 126 4.29 16.47 -46.76
C ALA A 126 3.44 16.46 -48.05
N LEU A 127 2.11 16.60 -47.90
CA LEU A 127 1.20 16.68 -49.05
C LEU A 127 1.43 17.95 -49.87
N LEU A 128 1.68 19.10 -49.23
CA LEU A 128 1.97 20.35 -49.93
C LEU A 128 3.28 20.25 -50.72
N GLU A 129 4.32 19.61 -50.18
CA GLU A 129 5.58 19.36 -50.90
C GLU A 129 5.35 18.48 -52.15
N GLU A 130 4.53 17.43 -52.04
CA GLU A 130 4.20 16.55 -53.17
C GLU A 130 3.46 17.32 -54.28
N LEU A 131 2.48 18.16 -53.91
CA LEU A 131 1.75 19.00 -54.86
C LEU A 131 2.66 20.08 -55.49
N SER A 132 3.55 20.69 -54.72
CA SER A 132 4.50 21.69 -55.22
C SER A 132 5.50 21.09 -56.20
N GLY A 133 6.09 19.95 -55.86
CA GLY A 133 7.02 19.24 -56.75
C GLY A 133 6.33 18.78 -58.05
N SER A 134 5.08 18.32 -57.96
CA SER A 134 4.29 17.93 -59.14
C SER A 134 3.92 19.10 -60.05
N ALA A 135 3.88 20.33 -59.52
CA ALA A 135 3.56 21.54 -60.29
C ALA A 135 4.77 22.11 -61.06
N GLU A 136 6.00 21.83 -60.59
CA GLU A 136 7.24 22.29 -61.24
C GLU A 136 7.61 21.43 -62.47
N ASP A 137 7.24 20.15 -62.45
CA ASP A 137 7.45 19.20 -63.56
C ASP A 137 6.60 19.49 -64.81
N ASP A 138 5.56 20.33 -64.72
CA ASP A 138 4.66 20.69 -65.83
C ASP A 138 5.12 21.94 -66.62
N THR A 139 6.39 22.37 -66.46
CA THR A 139 6.93 23.51 -67.21
C THR A 139 7.15 23.12 -68.68
N PRO A 140 6.41 23.69 -69.66
CA PRO A 140 6.57 23.29 -71.06
C PRO A 140 7.95 23.73 -71.60
N PRO A 141 8.60 22.93 -72.46
CA PRO A 141 9.92 23.26 -72.97
C PRO A 141 9.88 24.56 -73.77
N ARG A 142 10.74 25.53 -73.40
CA ARG A 142 10.95 26.77 -74.14
C ARG A 142 11.41 26.43 -75.56
N LYS A 143 10.54 26.67 -76.54
CA LYS A 143 10.88 26.57 -77.97
C LYS A 143 11.97 27.61 -78.30
N SER A 144 13.07 27.12 -78.83
CA SER A 144 14.15 27.90 -79.46
C SER A 144 13.78 28.28 -80.89
#